data_AF-A0A8J7MM99-F1
#
_entry.id   AF-A0A8J7MM99-F1
#
_cell.length_a   1.000
_cell.length_b   1.000
_cell.length_c   1.000
_cell.angle_alpha   90.00
_cell.angle_beta   90.00
_cell.angle_gamma   90.00
#
_symmetry.space_group_name_H-M   'P 1'
#
loop_
_entity.id
_entity.type
_entity.pdbx_description
1 polymer ?
#
loop_
_entity_poly.entity_id
_entity_poly.type
_entity_poly.pdbx_seq_one_letter_code
_entity_poly.pdbx_strand_id
1 'polypeptide(L)' 'YIAYLEQHWVIKKEQREVSIVMENATERYLKLLEMHPNIDQRIEQRHLSSHLGITPTQLSRIRKKLK' A
#
# COMPACT_ATOMS: atom_id res chain seq x y z
N TYR A 1 3.76 -30.61 17.03
CA TYR A 1 2.80 -29.67 17.66
C TYR A 1 3.34 -28.23 17.68
N ILE A 2 4.58 -27.98 18.11
CA ILE A 2 5.18 -26.63 18.18
C ILE A 2 5.34 -25.96 16.79
N ALA A 3 5.76 -26.70 15.76
CA ALA A 3 5.95 -26.15 14.41
C ALA A 3 4.67 -25.60 13.74
N TYR A 4 3.48 -26.07 14.13
CA TYR A 4 2.21 -25.59 13.55
C TYR A 4 1.84 -24.19 14.06
N LEU A 5 2.21 -23.89 15.31
CA LEU A 5 1.97 -22.58 15.93
C LEU A 5 2.90 -21.51 15.35
N GLU A 6 4.17 -21.82 15.09
CA GLU A 6 5.12 -20.88 14.46
C GLU A 6 4.66 -20.44 13.06
N GLN A 7 4.24 -21.39 12.22
CA GLN A 7 3.80 -21.07 10.85
C GLN A 7 2.52 -20.20 10.84
N HIS A 8 1.59 -20.43 11.76
CA HIS A 8 0.33 -19.67 11.82
C HIS A 8 0.49 -18.27 12.41
N TRP A 9 1.42 -18.06 13.34
CA TRP A 9 1.64 -16.75 13.96
C TRP A 9 2.34 -15.76 13.01
N VAL A 10 3.35 -16.22 12.26
CA VAL A 10 4.08 -15.38 11.30
C VAL A 10 3.16 -14.86 10.20
N ILE A 11 2.31 -15.73 9.64
CA ILE A 11 1.43 -15.36 8.53
C ILE A 11 0.36 -14.33 8.95
N LYS A 12 -0.18 -14.43 10.17
CA LYS A 12 -1.18 -13.46 10.67
C LYS A 12 -0.56 -12.12 11.05
N LYS A 13 0.67 -12.12 11.59
CA LYS A 13 1.34 -10.88 12.00
C LYS A 13 1.77 -10.04 10.80
N GLU A 14 2.39 -10.70 9.82
CA GLU A 14 2.82 -10.09 8.56
C GLU A 14 1.64 -9.42 7.83
N GLN A 15 0.49 -10.11 7.74
CA GLN A 15 -0.68 -9.57 7.06
C GLN A 15 -1.24 -8.31 7.72
N ARG A 16 -1.19 -8.22 9.06
CA ARG A 16 -1.67 -7.04 9.77
C ARG A 16 -0.72 -5.87 9.60
N GLU A 17 0.59 -6.10 9.70
CA GLU A 17 1.60 -5.05 9.47
C GLU A 17 1.52 -4.51 8.04
N VAL A 18 1.43 -5.41 7.05
CA VAL A 18 1.25 -5.05 5.65
C VAL A 18 -0.05 -4.28 5.44
N SER A 19 -1.14 -4.67 6.08
CA SER A 19 -2.44 -3.99 5.96
C SER A 19 -2.38 -2.56 6.51
N ILE A 20 -1.77 -2.36 7.68
CA ILE A 20 -1.61 -1.04 8.30
C ILE A 20 -0.73 -0.13 7.43
N VAL A 21 0.37 -0.67 6.89
CA VAL A 21 1.24 0.07 5.97
C VAL A 21 0.49 0.43 4.68
N MET A 22 -0.34 -0.49 4.17
CA MET A 22 -1.17 -0.25 2.99
C MET A 22 -2.26 0.79 3.22
N GLU A 23 -2.90 0.76 4.39
CA GLU A 23 -3.95 1.70 4.78
C GLU A 23 -3.37 3.11 4.85
N ASN A 24 -2.25 3.28 5.55
CA ASN A 24 -1.54 4.55 5.65
C ASN A 24 -1.05 5.04 4.26
N ALA A 25 -0.60 4.13 3.40
CA ALA A 25 -0.22 4.47 2.02
C ALA A 25 -1.41 4.93 1.16
N THR A 26 -2.57 4.34 1.37
CA THR A 26 -3.82 4.72 0.69
C THR A 26 -4.24 6.12 1.12
N GLU A 27 -4.19 6.42 2.41
CA GLU A 27 -4.49 7.75 2.95
C GLU A 27 -3.54 8.81 2.40
N ARG A 28 -2.22 8.53 2.36
CA ARG A 28 -1.24 9.46 1.76
C ARG A 28 -1.51 9.68 0.27
N TYR A 29 -1.89 8.64 -0.47
CA TYR A 29 -2.23 8.76 -1.89
C TYR A 29 -3.50 9.59 -2.10
N LEU A 30 -4.54 9.37 -1.30
CA LEU A 30 -5.78 10.14 -1.33
C LEU A 30 -5.54 11.62 -1.02
N LYS A 31 -4.74 11.92 0.01
CA LYS A 31 -4.36 13.29 0.36
C LYS A 31 -3.60 13.98 -0.77
N LEU A 32 -2.73 13.23 -1.46
CA LEU A 32 -1.99 13.73 -2.62
C LEU A 32 -2.92 14.01 -3.82
N LEU A 33 -3.95 13.18 -4.05
CA LEU A 33 -5.00 13.45 -5.04
C LEU A 33 -5.85 14.66 -4.66
N GLU A 34 -6.15 14.86 -3.37
CA GLU A 34 -6.92 16.01 -2.90
C GLU A 34 -6.14 17.32 -3.12
N MET A 35 -4.85 17.34 -2.82
CA MET A 35 -3.98 18.49 -3.09
C MET A 35 -3.71 18.69 -4.60
N HIS A 36 -3.64 17.60 -5.35
CA HIS A 36 -3.31 17.61 -6.78
C HIS A 36 -4.18 16.62 -7.59
N PRO A 37 -5.40 17.01 -7.98
CA PRO A 37 -6.38 16.10 -8.61
C PRO A 37 -6.00 15.51 -9.97
N ASN A 38 -4.87 15.93 -10.57
CA ASN A 38 -4.39 15.45 -11.87
C ASN A 38 -2.99 14.79 -11.80
N ILE A 39 -2.47 14.54 -10.61
CA ILE A 39 -1.10 14.06 -10.47
C ILE A 39 -0.93 12.59 -10.91
N ASP A 40 -2.01 11.79 -10.85
CA ASP A 40 -1.99 10.40 -11.28
C ASP A 40 -1.94 10.22 -12.80
N GLN A 41 -2.34 11.25 -13.56
CA GLN A 41 -2.22 11.31 -15.02
C GLN A 41 -0.88 11.90 -15.48
N ARG A 42 -0.27 12.77 -14.64
CA ARG A 42 0.97 13.47 -14.97
C ARG A 42 2.24 12.71 -14.59
N ILE A 43 2.14 11.81 -13.62
CA ILE A 43 3.30 11.12 -13.04
C ILE A 43 3.12 9.61 -13.13
N GLU A 44 4.17 8.91 -13.58
CA GLU A 44 4.16 7.45 -13.60
C GLU A 44 4.06 6.85 -12.18
N GLN A 45 3.42 5.69 -12.08
CA GLN A 45 3.23 4.97 -10.82
C GLN A 45 4.54 4.72 -10.06
N ARG A 46 5.66 4.57 -10.76
CA ARG A 46 6.99 4.38 -10.14
C ARG A 46 7.44 5.58 -9.32
N HIS A 47 7.21 6.79 -9.83
CA HIS A 47 7.57 8.02 -9.13
C HIS A 47 6.64 8.28 -7.95
N LEU A 48 5.34 8.07 -8.14
CA LEU A 48 4.35 8.18 -7.06
C LEU A 48 4.64 7.19 -5.93
N SER A 49 4.92 5.93 -6.27
CA SER A 49 5.22 4.90 -5.27
C SER A 49 6.51 5.21 -4.50
N SER A 50 7.56 5.72 -5.17
CA SER A 50 8.77 6.22 -4.50
C SER A 50 8.47 7.39 -3.55
N HIS A 51 7.64 8.34 -3.98
CA HIS A 51 7.25 9.49 -3.15
C HIS A 51 6.40 9.09 -1.94
N LEU A 52 5.55 8.08 -2.10
CA LEU A 52 4.68 7.54 -1.05
C LEU A 52 5.41 6.54 -0.13
N GLY A 53 6.66 6.18 -0.43
CA GLY A 53 7.44 5.19 0.32
C GLY A 53 6.87 3.77 0.23
N ILE A 54 6.23 3.43 -0.89
CA ILE A 54 5.61 2.12 -1.13
C ILE A 54 6.11 1.48 -2.41
N THR A 55 5.86 0.19 -2.58
CA THR A 55 6.17 -0.46 -3.85
C THR A 55 5.16 -0.09 -4.94
N PRO A 56 5.59 -0.05 -6.22
CA PRO A 56 4.68 0.22 -7.35
C PRO A 56 3.52 -0.77 -7.41
N THR A 57 3.76 -2.04 -7.01
CA THR A 57 2.71 -3.06 -6.89
C THR A 57 1.66 -2.69 -5.85
N GLN A 58 2.07 -2.14 -4.71
CA GLN A 58 1.12 -1.66 -3.69
C GLN A 58 0.34 -0.45 -4.19
N LEU A 59 0.99 0.52 -4.83
CA LEU A 59 0.28 1.66 -5.44
C LEU A 59 -0.73 1.19 -6.50
N SER A 60 -0.38 0.21 -7.32
CA SER A 60 -1.29 -0.35 -8.31
C SER A 60 -2.51 -1.02 -7.66
N ARG A 61 -2.34 -1.71 -6.53
CA ARG A 61 -3.46 -2.28 -5.76
C ARG A 61 -4.35 -1.17 -5.18
N ILE A 62 -3.76 -0.10 -4.66
CA ILE A 62 -4.51 1.06 -4.13
C ILE A 62 -5.36 1.68 -5.23
N ARG A 63 -4.79 1.98 -6.41
CA ARG A 63 -5.55 2.48 -7.58
C ARG A 63 -6.67 1.54 -8.00
N LYS A 64 -6.42 0.22 -7.98
CA LYS A 64 -7.45 -0.79 -8.32
C LYS A 64 -8.58 -0.87 -7.30
N LYS A 65 -8.32 -0.57 -6.02
CA LYS A 65 -9.30 -0.59 -4.94
C LYS A 65 -10.17 0.67 -4.91
N LEU A 66 -9.64 1.79 -5.42
CA LEU A 66 -10.32 3.09 -5.54
C LEU A 66 -11.18 3.22 -6.80
N LYS A 67 -11.03 2.31 -7.75
CA LYS A 67 -11.76 2.27 -9.03
C LYS A 67 -12.87 1.25 -8.95
#